data_AF-A0A922MLL3-F1
#
_entry.id   AF-A0A922MLL3-F1
#
_cell.length_a   1.000
_cell.length_b   1.000
_cell.length_c   1.000
_cell.angle_alpha   90.00
_cell.angle_beta   90.00
_cell.angle_gamma   90.00
#
_symmetry.space_group_name_H-M   'P 1'
#
loop_
_entity.id
_entity.type
_entity.pdbx_description
1 polymer ?
#
loop_
_entity_poly.entity_id
_entity_poly.type
_entity_poly.pdbx_seq_one_letter_code
_entity_poly.pdbx_strand_id
1 'polypeptide(L)'
;MGEFVCSKRELCNLLINGNNLEDYLQENFKLSPEDIATVVSYIQRNLVYKCTERWRNAFRKRERFESKNVDWLNGEFRVPLDCRVTVNDPNTSGSSAGGRPSKPYEASSEKTKKRKNMQLIQVYG
;
A
#
# COMPACT_ATOMS: atom_id res chain seq x y z
N MET A 1 1.67 15.96 -24.12
CA MET A 1 1.69 15.56 -22.71
C MET A 1 1.88 14.05 -22.69
N GLY A 2 2.92 13.56 -22.02
CA GLY A 2 3.25 12.13 -22.00
C GLY A 2 2.52 11.43 -20.86
N GLU A 3 1.83 10.33 -21.16
CA GLU A 3 1.27 9.44 -20.14
C GLU A 3 1.76 8.00 -20.38
N PHE A 4 2.15 7.33 -19.30
CA PHE A 4 2.41 5.90 -19.31
C PHE A 4 1.10 5.17 -19.01
N VAL A 5 0.69 4.29 -19.92
CA VAL A 5 -0.52 3.47 -19.78
C VAL A 5 -0.13 2.01 -19.90
N CYS A 6 -0.54 1.20 -18.93
CA CYS A 6 -0.29 -0.23 -18.91
C CYS A 6 -1.47 -0.98 -18.29
N SER A 7 -1.66 -2.24 -18.68
CA SER A 7 -2.70 -3.07 -18.11
C SER A 7 -2.43 -3.35 -16.64
N LYS A 8 -3.45 -3.17 -15.77
CA LYS A 8 -3.32 -3.58 -14.37
C LYS A 8 -3.02 -5.08 -14.26
N ARG A 9 -3.57 -5.89 -15.16
CA ARG A 9 -3.33 -7.34 -15.19
C ARG A 9 -1.84 -7.65 -15.38
N GLU A 10 -1.20 -7.00 -16.34
CA GLU A 10 0.23 -7.19 -16.62
C GLU A 10 1.09 -6.76 -15.44
N LEU A 11 0.84 -5.56 -14.90
CA LEU A 11 1.56 -5.06 -13.74
C LEU A 11 1.37 -5.96 -12.51
N CYS A 12 0.16 -6.43 -12.25
CA CYS A 12 -0.10 -7.36 -11.15
C CYS A 12 0.60 -8.70 -11.35
N ASN A 13 0.65 -9.23 -12.57
CA ASN A 13 1.37 -10.46 -12.86
C ASN A 13 2.87 -10.31 -12.61
N LEU A 14 3.48 -9.20 -13.03
CA LEU A 14 4.88 -8.89 -12.75
C LEU A 14 5.15 -8.84 -11.24
N LEU A 15 4.30 -8.11 -10.50
CA LEU A 15 4.40 -7.97 -9.05
C LEU A 15 4.26 -9.31 -8.30
N ILE A 16 3.34 -10.17 -8.74
CA ILE A 16 3.10 -11.48 -8.10
C ILE A 16 4.24 -12.45 -8.41
N ASN A 17 4.79 -12.40 -9.62
CA ASN A 17 5.90 -13.27 -10.02
C ASN A 17 7.25 -12.82 -9.43
N GLY A 18 7.32 -11.62 -8.85
CA GLY A 18 8.55 -11.05 -8.30
C GLY A 18 9.53 -10.57 -9.38
N ASN A 19 9.02 -10.25 -10.57
CA ASN A 19 9.84 -9.75 -11.67
C ASN A 19 10.31 -8.32 -11.36
N ASN A 20 11.49 -7.97 -11.87
CA ASN A 20 12.01 -6.61 -11.77
C ASN A 20 11.18 -5.67 -12.65
N LEU A 21 10.55 -4.68 -12.02
CA LEU A 21 9.73 -3.67 -12.66
C LEU A 21 10.56 -2.72 -13.54
N GLU A 22 11.78 -2.39 -13.11
CA GLU A 22 12.67 -1.48 -13.85
C GLU A 22 13.09 -2.11 -15.18
N ASP A 23 13.57 -3.36 -15.15
CA ASP A 23 13.98 -4.11 -16.34
C ASP A 23 12.80 -4.24 -17.32
N TYR A 24 11.61 -4.60 -16.82
CA TYR A 24 10.42 -4.71 -17.66
C TYR A 24 10.07 -3.38 -18.34
N LEU A 25 10.09 -2.28 -17.60
CA LEU A 25 9.75 -0.96 -18.14
C LEU A 25 10.79 -0.48 -19.16
N GLN A 26 12.07 -0.76 -18.92
CA GLN A 26 13.16 -0.42 -19.82
C GLN A 26 13.09 -1.20 -21.14
N GLU A 27 12.83 -2.50 -21.07
CA GLU A 27 12.75 -3.37 -22.26
C GLU A 27 11.50 -3.08 -23.12
N ASN A 28 10.36 -2.80 -22.48
CA ASN A 28 9.07 -2.76 -23.18
C ASN A 28 8.63 -1.35 -23.59
N PHE A 29 9.06 -0.29 -22.89
CA PHE A 29 8.49 1.06 -23.07
C PHE A 29 9.49 2.13 -23.53
N LYS A 30 10.78 1.78 -23.72
CA LYS A 30 11.83 2.72 -24.15
C LYS A 30 11.82 4.05 -23.37
N LEU A 31 11.47 3.98 -22.08
CA LEU A 31 11.37 5.14 -21.20
C LEU A 31 12.77 5.65 -20.83
N SER A 32 12.87 6.95 -20.54
CA SER A 32 14.09 7.48 -19.93
C SER A 32 14.25 6.95 -18.50
N PRO A 33 15.47 6.88 -17.94
CA PRO A 33 15.68 6.44 -16.55
C PRO A 33 14.86 7.27 -15.54
N GLU A 34 14.67 8.56 -15.78
CA GLU A 34 13.87 9.46 -14.93
C GLU A 34 12.37 9.09 -14.96
N ASP A 35 11.85 8.77 -16.15
CA ASP A 35 10.47 8.34 -16.32
C ASP A 35 10.23 6.96 -15.70
N ILE A 36 11.19 6.04 -15.83
CA ILE A 36 11.13 4.72 -15.18
C ILE A 36 11.03 4.88 -13.66
N ALA A 37 11.90 5.70 -13.06
CA ALA A 37 11.87 5.96 -11.62
C ALA A 37 10.52 6.54 -11.19
N THR A 38 9.96 7.47 -11.97
CA THR A 38 8.64 8.06 -11.73
C THR A 38 7.53 7.02 -11.78
N VAL A 39 7.50 6.18 -12.82
CA VAL A 39 6.51 5.12 -12.99
C VAL A 39 6.62 4.08 -11.88
N VAL A 40 7.82 3.63 -11.54
CA VAL A 40 8.06 2.67 -10.44
C VAL A 40 7.56 3.23 -9.11
N SER A 41 7.91 4.47 -8.79
CA SER A 41 7.43 5.15 -7.58
C SER A 41 5.90 5.21 -7.54
N TYR A 42 5.27 5.52 -8.68
CA TYR A 42 3.82 5.59 -8.78
C TYR A 42 3.14 4.23 -8.62
N ILE A 43 3.72 3.17 -9.20
CA ILE A 43 3.28 1.77 -9.05
C ILE A 43 3.39 1.34 -7.59
N GLN A 44 4.52 1.61 -6.94
CA GLN A 44 4.74 1.28 -5.53
C GLN A 44 3.71 1.93 -4.61
N ARG A 45 3.42 3.23 -4.82
CA ARG A 45 2.47 3.98 -3.99
C ARG A 45 1.01 3.58 -4.23
N ASN A 46 0.62 3.32 -5.48
CA ASN A 46 -0.81 3.22 -5.84
C ASN A 46 -1.28 1.80 -6.15
N LEU A 47 -0.40 0.90 -6.57
CA LEU A 47 -0.76 -0.43 -7.07
C LEU A 47 -0.26 -1.56 -6.18
N VAL A 48 0.97 -1.50 -5.66
CA VAL A 48 1.60 -2.63 -4.95
C VAL A 48 0.75 -3.11 -3.79
N TYR A 49 0.34 -2.22 -2.88
CA TYR A 49 -0.48 -2.58 -1.72
C TYR A 49 -1.81 -3.24 -2.13
N LYS A 50 -2.53 -2.62 -3.08
CA LYS A 50 -3.83 -3.13 -3.56
C LYS A 50 -3.69 -4.49 -4.24
N CYS A 51 -2.62 -4.66 -5.01
CA CYS A 51 -2.29 -5.93 -5.67
C CYS A 51 -1.97 -7.02 -4.63
N THR A 52 -1.08 -6.74 -3.67
CA THR A 52 -0.70 -7.73 -2.64
C THR A 52 -1.86 -8.09 -1.73
N GLU A 53 -2.69 -7.13 -1.35
CA GLU A 53 -3.90 -7.38 -0.55
C GLU A 53 -4.86 -8.32 -1.30
N ARG A 54 -5.17 -8.02 -2.56
CA ARG A 54 -6.05 -8.86 -3.40
C ARG A 54 -5.43 -10.25 -3.64
N TRP A 55 -4.12 -10.33 -3.83
CA TRP A 55 -3.39 -11.58 -3.99
C TRP A 55 -3.49 -12.46 -2.73
N ARG A 56 -3.32 -11.85 -1.55
CA ARG A 56 -3.49 -12.51 -0.25
C ARG A 56 -4.93 -12.99 -0.05
N ASN A 57 -5.92 -12.16 -0.37
CA ASN A 57 -7.35 -12.51 -0.26
C ASN A 57 -7.79 -13.60 -1.26
N ALA A 58 -7.02 -13.80 -2.33
CA ALA A 58 -7.14 -14.92 -3.26
C ALA A 58 -6.38 -16.18 -2.82
N PHE A 59 -5.86 -16.21 -1.58
CA PHE A 59 -5.04 -17.30 -1.04
C PHE A 59 -3.80 -17.60 -1.87
N ARG A 60 -3.25 -16.59 -2.56
CA ARG A 60 -2.10 -16.75 -3.46
C ARG A 60 -2.33 -17.81 -4.55
N LYS A 61 -3.57 -17.95 -5.04
CA LYS A 61 -3.93 -18.83 -6.16
C LYS A 61 -4.31 -17.98 -7.37
N ARG A 62 -3.63 -18.17 -8.50
CA ARG A 62 -3.80 -17.36 -9.73
C ARG A 62 -5.24 -17.37 -10.24
N GLU A 63 -5.84 -18.55 -10.42
CA GLU A 63 -7.23 -18.67 -10.88
C GLU A 63 -8.23 -17.93 -9.97
N ARG A 64 -8.06 -18.02 -8.63
CA ARG A 64 -8.90 -17.30 -7.67
C ARG A 64 -8.66 -15.80 -7.71
N PHE A 65 -7.43 -15.37 -7.97
CA PHE A 65 -7.08 -13.96 -8.08
C PHE A 65 -7.72 -13.35 -9.32
N GLU A 66 -7.59 -14.00 -10.47
CA GLU A 66 -8.17 -13.53 -11.73
C GLU A 66 -9.70 -13.50 -11.69
N SER A 67 -10.33 -14.59 -11.25
CA SER A 67 -11.80 -14.68 -11.17
C SER A 67 -12.42 -13.67 -10.19
N LYS A 68 -11.85 -13.49 -9.00
CA LYS A 68 -12.39 -12.56 -7.98
C LYS A 68 -12.14 -11.09 -8.28
N ASN A 69 -11.16 -10.76 -9.12
CA ASN A 69 -10.72 -9.39 -9.34
C ASN A 69 -10.85 -8.98 -10.81
N VAL A 70 -11.66 -9.68 -11.61
CA VAL A 70 -11.72 -9.48 -13.08
C VAL A 70 -12.00 -8.03 -13.45
N ASP A 71 -13.00 -7.40 -12.83
CA ASP A 71 -13.37 -6.01 -13.12
C ASP A 71 -12.26 -5.02 -12.75
N TRP A 72 -11.54 -5.31 -11.66
CA TRP A 72 -10.43 -4.47 -11.22
C TRP A 72 -9.20 -4.63 -12.12
N LEU A 73 -8.91 -5.85 -12.58
CA LEU A 73 -7.77 -6.20 -13.44
C LEU A 73 -7.97 -5.75 -14.89
N ASN A 74 -9.21 -5.66 -15.36
CA ASN A 74 -9.54 -5.20 -16.71
C ASN A 74 -9.36 -3.67 -16.89
N GLY A 75 -9.10 -2.94 -15.80
CA GLY A 75 -8.80 -1.52 -15.88
C GLY A 75 -7.34 -1.23 -16.27
N GLU A 76 -7.13 -0.05 -16.83
CA GLU A 76 -5.80 0.49 -17.11
C GLU A 76 -5.18 1.14 -15.87
N PHE A 77 -3.85 1.11 -15.79
CA PHE A 77 -3.05 1.90 -14.87
C PHE A 77 -2.39 3.03 -15.66
N ARG A 78 -2.67 4.27 -15.27
CA ARG A 78 -2.18 5.47 -15.95
C ARG A 78 -1.28 6.28 -15.03
N VAL A 79 -0.13 6.69 -15.54
CA VAL A 79 0.85 7.52 -14.83
C VAL A 79 1.13 8.76 -15.68
N PRO A 80 0.82 9.97 -15.17
CA PRO A 80 1.19 11.21 -15.84
C PRO A 80 2.70 11.44 -15.72
N LEU A 81 3.42 11.47 -16.85
CA LEU A 81 4.89 11.64 -16.86
C LEU A 81 5.31 13.11 -16.72
N ASP A 82 4.44 14.04 -17.10
CA ASP A 82 4.69 15.49 -16.95
C ASP A 82 4.65 15.97 -15.48
N CYS A 83 4.18 15.13 -14.57
CA CYS A 83 4.26 15.41 -13.15
C CYS A 83 5.68 15.10 -12.68
N ARG A 84 6.58 16.10 -12.74
CA ARG A 84 7.68 16.20 -11.79
C ARG A 84 7.06 16.23 -10.41
N VAL A 85 6.78 15.06 -9.87
CA VAL A 85 6.29 14.89 -8.51
C VAL A 85 7.44 15.40 -7.67
N THR A 86 7.38 16.67 -7.26
CA THR A 86 8.11 17.15 -6.10
C THR A 86 7.89 16.07 -5.05
N VAL A 87 8.98 15.39 -4.71
CA VAL A 87 9.00 14.39 -3.67
C VAL A 87 8.58 15.15 -2.42
N ASN A 88 7.28 15.15 -2.12
CA ASN A 88 6.83 15.48 -0.79
C ASN A 88 7.33 14.32 0.05
N ASP A 89 8.49 14.56 0.64
CA ASP A 89 9.09 13.77 1.68
C ASP A 89 7.97 13.41 2.67
N PRO A 90 7.69 12.13 2.95
CA PRO A 90 6.67 11.78 3.94
C PRO A 90 7.09 12.16 5.37
N ASN A 91 8.25 12.78 5.57
CA ASN A 91 8.64 13.35 6.85
C ASN A 91 8.04 14.74 7.06
N THR A 92 6.85 14.77 7.65
CA THR A 92 6.58 15.44 8.95
C THR A 92 5.10 15.76 9.04
N SER A 93 4.35 14.95 9.80
CA SER A 93 3.22 15.38 10.64
C SER A 93 2.75 14.21 11.50
N GLY A 94 3.33 14.12 12.69
CA GLY A 94 2.73 13.58 13.92
C GLY A 94 1.96 12.27 13.83
N SER A 95 2.57 11.21 14.36
CA SER A 95 1.88 10.13 15.05
C SER A 95 0.79 10.66 15.99
N SER A 96 -0.44 10.80 15.51
CA SER A 96 -1.60 10.66 16.36
C SER A 96 -1.93 9.18 16.37
N ALA A 97 -1.25 8.44 17.25
CA ALA A 97 -1.73 7.13 17.66
C ALA A 97 -3.15 7.33 18.16
N GLY A 98 -4.14 7.08 17.29
CA GLY A 98 -5.56 7.17 17.56
C GLY A 98 -5.96 6.08 18.53
N GLY A 99 -5.53 6.22 19.78
CA GLY A 99 -6.07 5.45 20.89
C GLY A 99 -7.52 5.84 21.08
N ARG A 100 -8.39 4.84 21.26
CA ARG A 100 -9.78 5.08 21.68
C ARG A 100 -9.76 5.96 22.92
N PRO A 101 -10.57 7.05 22.99
CA PRO A 101 -10.62 7.92 24.16
C PRO A 101 -10.82 7.06 25.42
N SER A 102 -9.85 7.13 26.33
CA SER A 102 -9.92 6.37 27.58
C SER A 102 -11.06 6.96 28.39
N LYS A 103 -12.05 6.12 28.72
CA LYS A 103 -13.07 6.52 29.70
C LYS A 103 -12.38 6.82 31.04
N PRO A 104 -12.86 7.82 31.80
CA PRO A 104 -12.38 8.03 33.16
C PRO A 104 -12.50 6.73 33.97
N TYR A 105 -11.61 6.53 34.93
CA TYR A 105 -11.53 5.26 35.69
C TYR A 105 -12.88 4.87 36.29
N GLU A 106 -13.61 5.84 36.82
CA GLU A 106 -14.94 5.64 37.41
C GLU A 106 -15.98 5.13 36.42
N ALA A 107 -15.89 5.55 35.15
CA ALA A 107 -16.78 5.12 34.07
C ALA A 107 -16.28 3.85 33.33
N SER A 108 -15.21 3.23 33.82
CA SER A 108 -14.66 1.99 33.26
C SER A 108 -15.30 0.76 33.92
N SER A 109 -15.42 -0.34 33.17
CA SER A 109 -15.86 -1.62 33.76
C SER A 109 -14.88 -2.13 34.82
N GLU A 110 -15.34 -2.93 35.79
CA GLU A 110 -14.49 -3.53 36.84
C GLU A 110 -13.30 -4.31 36.27
N LYS A 111 -13.51 -5.03 35.15
CA LYS A 111 -12.43 -5.75 34.45
C LYS A 111 -11.34 -4.80 33.94
N THR A 112 -11.74 -3.63 33.42
CA THR A 112 -10.80 -2.61 32.93
C THR A 112 -10.07 -1.91 34.07
N LYS A 113 -10.77 -1.63 35.19
CA LYS A 113 -10.17 -1.04 36.40
C LYS A 113 -9.08 -1.94 36.99
N LYS A 114 -9.33 -3.25 37.09
CA LYS A 114 -8.35 -4.23 37.56
C LYS A 114 -7.08 -4.22 36.69
N ARG A 115 -7.21 -4.14 35.36
CA ARG A 115 -6.07 -4.05 34.45
C ARG A 115 -5.28 -2.73 34.63
N LYS A 116 -5.96 -1.60 34.82
CA LYS A 116 -5.32 -0.30 35.11
C LYS A 116 -4.56 -0.31 36.45
N ASN A 117 -5.11 -0.94 37.50
CA ASN A 117 -4.44 -1.05 38.80
C ASN A 117 -3.17 -1.90 38.74
N MET A 118 -3.17 -3.01 38.01
CA MET A 118 -1.96 -3.84 37.86
C MET A 118 -0.82 -3.07 37.16
N GLN A 119 -1.14 -2.21 36.20
CA GLN A 119 -0.14 -1.36 35.54
C GLN A 119 0.45 -0.30 36.50
N LEU A 120 -0.36 0.25 37.41
CA LEU A 120 0.10 1.18 38.43
C LEU A 120 1.05 0.52 39.44
N ILE A 121 0.76 -0.72 39.85
CA ILE A 121 1.62 -1.49 40.76
C ILE A 121 2.97 -1.80 40.11
N GLN A 122 3.02 -2.06 38.79
CA GLN A 122 4.29 -2.31 38.08
C GLN A 122 5.17 -1.07 37.90
N VAL A 123 4.61 0.14 37.98
CA VAL A 123 5.36 1.39 37.78
C VAL A 123 5.87 1.96 39.11
N TYR A 124 5.19 1.67 40.22
CA TYR A 124 5.48 2.26 41.53
C TYR A 124 5.73 1.24 42.66
N GLY A 125 5.73 -0.06 42.37
CA GLY A 125 6.09 -1.14 43.29
C GLY A 125 7.38 -1.80 42.89
#